data_AF-A0A6A2ZZR7-F1
#
_entry.id   AF-A0A6A2ZZR7-F1
#
_cell.length_a   1.000
_cell.length_b   1.000
_cell.length_c   1.000
_cell.angle_alpha   90.00
_cell.angle_beta   90.00
_cell.angle_gamma   90.00
#
_symmetry.space_group_name_H-M   'P 1'
#
loop_
_entity.id
_entity.type
_entity.pdbx_description
1 polymer ?
#
loop_
_entity_poly.entity_id
_entity_poly.type
_entity_poly.pdbx_seq_one_letter_code
_entity_poly.pdbx_strand_id
1 'polypeptide(L)'
;MRMRLALMVAVYQKQLKLSCLGRRRHSSGEIVNYIAVDAYRLGEFPRWFHLTWSLVLQIFMSIGVLFSVVGVGAIAGIVPLVICGFLNMPLAKIMQKYQSQFMISQDERLRATSEILNSMKIIKLQSWEEKFKSLIESLRDNELKWPSKQQFLRAYGTVFYWISPLIVSSVVFLGCVLFGSAPMNAGTIFKVPTTLRSMAEPVRMIPDAISILIQVKVSFDRISIFLLDDELRNKEGEEKRKNIFSGRVLVKSI
;
A
#
# COMPACT_ATOMS: atom_id res chain seq x y z
N MET A 1 -6.25 14.25 -6.20
CA MET A 1 -7.30 14.27 -7.26
C MET A 1 -6.88 14.95 -8.56
N ARG A 2 -6.50 16.23 -8.58
CA ARG A 2 -6.13 16.93 -9.83
C ARG A 2 -4.98 16.25 -10.60
N MET A 3 -3.96 15.78 -9.90
CA MET A 3 -2.82 15.10 -10.51
C MET A 3 -3.19 13.78 -11.20
N ARG A 4 -4.07 12.98 -10.57
CA ARG A 4 -4.60 11.75 -11.17
C ARG A 4 -5.33 12.03 -12.48
N LEU A 5 -6.23 13.01 -12.48
CA LEU A 5 -7.01 13.39 -13.66
C LEU A 5 -6.11 13.90 -14.79
N ALA A 6 -5.13 14.75 -14.46
CA ALA A 6 -4.16 15.25 -15.43
C ALA A 6 -3.35 14.11 -16.06
N LEU A 7 -2.89 13.13 -15.27
CA LEU A 7 -2.18 11.95 -15.76
C LEU A 7 -3.06 11.08 -16.66
N MET A 8 -4.32 10.85 -16.29
CA MET A 8 -5.27 10.10 -17.11
C MET A 8 -5.48 10.78 -18.48
N VAL A 9 -5.65 12.11 -18.49
CA VAL A 9 -5.81 12.90 -19.72
C VAL A 9 -4.52 12.85 -20.55
N ALA A 10 -3.35 13.01 -19.94
CA ALA A 10 -2.07 12.95 -20.64
C ALA A 10 -1.82 11.57 -21.29
N VAL A 11 -2.11 10.48 -20.57
CA VAL A 11 -2.00 9.12 -21.10
C VAL A 11 -2.96 8.91 -22.26
N TYR A 12 -4.21 9.38 -22.14
CA TYR A 12 -5.20 9.30 -23.21
C TYR A 12 -4.79 10.09 -24.47
N GLN A 13 -4.31 11.33 -24.30
CA GLN A 13 -3.81 12.14 -25.41
C GLN A 13 -2.59 11.51 -26.09
N LYS A 14 -1.66 10.94 -25.31
CA LYS A 14 -0.50 10.22 -25.83
C LYS A 14 -0.90 8.99 -26.63
N GLN A 15 -1.86 8.20 -26.13
CA GLN A 15 -2.38 7.02 -26.82
C GLN A 15 -2.89 7.35 -28.23
N LEU A 16 -3.56 8.49 -28.42
CA LEU A 16 -4.07 8.92 -29.71
C LEU A 16 -2.96 9.32 -30.70
N LYS A 17 -1.82 9.79 -30.20
CA LYS A 17 -0.67 10.26 -31.01
C LYS A 17 0.43 9.21 -31.17
N LEU A 18 0.32 8.05 -30.53
CA LEU A 18 1.38 7.04 -30.51
C LEU A 18 1.61 6.42 -31.91
N SER A 19 2.87 6.26 -32.29
CA SER A 19 3.27 5.62 -33.55
C SER A 19 2.87 4.14 -33.61
N CYS A 20 2.84 3.54 -34.81
CA CYS A 20 2.58 2.10 -34.96
C CYS A 20 3.62 1.23 -34.22
N LEU A 21 4.88 1.67 -34.16
CA LEU A 21 5.94 1.00 -33.40
C LEU A 21 5.72 1.12 -31.89
N GLY A 22 5.42 2.32 -31.38
CA GLY A 22 5.08 2.51 -29.96
C GLY A 22 3.82 1.76 -29.53
N ARG A 23 2.81 1.69 -30.41
CA ARG A 23 1.59 0.88 -30.18
C ARG A 23 1.84 -0.62 -30.15
N ARG A 24 2.94 -1.09 -30.75
CA ARG A 24 3.37 -2.49 -30.68
C ARG A 24 4.19 -2.77 -29.41
N ARG A 25 4.86 -1.75 -28.85
CA ARG A 25 5.59 -1.83 -27.57
C ARG A 25 4.66 -1.83 -26.35
N HIS A 26 3.50 -1.19 -26.44
CA HIS A 26 2.52 -1.10 -25.36
C HIS A 26 1.19 -1.73 -25.77
N SER A 27 0.80 -2.82 -25.10
CA SER A 27 -0.48 -3.50 -25.33
C SER A 27 -1.66 -2.66 -24.82
N SER A 28 -2.86 -2.92 -25.37
CA SER A 28 -4.08 -2.26 -24.89
C SER A 28 -4.36 -2.53 -23.41
N GLY A 29 -3.96 -3.69 -22.89
CA GLY A 29 -4.09 -4.03 -21.46
C GLY A 29 -3.16 -3.20 -20.58
N GLU A 30 -1.93 -2.95 -21.03
CA GLU A 30 -0.97 -2.10 -20.30
C GLU A 30 -1.43 -0.65 -20.23
N ILE A 31 -2.00 -0.11 -21.32
CA ILE A 31 -2.53 1.26 -21.34
C ILE A 31 -3.69 1.40 -20.34
N VAL A 32 -4.59 0.42 -20.28
CA VAL A 32 -5.66 0.39 -19.27
C VAL A 32 -5.08 0.35 -17.87
N ASN A 33 -4.01 -0.42 -17.63
CA ASN A 33 -3.34 -0.47 -16.34
C ASN A 33 -2.66 0.87 -15.97
N TYR A 34 -2.08 1.59 -16.94
CA TYR A 34 -1.52 2.93 -16.70
C TYR A 34 -2.58 3.90 -16.18
N ILE A 35 -3.79 3.86 -16.75
CA ILE A 35 -4.91 4.73 -16.35
C ILE A 35 -5.53 4.28 -15.03
N ALA A 36 -5.80 2.99 -14.87
CA ALA A 36 -6.55 2.46 -13.73
C ALA A 36 -5.72 2.37 -12.45
N VAL A 37 -4.46 1.93 -12.57
CA VAL A 37 -3.60 1.59 -11.42
C VAL A 37 -2.49 2.62 -11.24
N ASP A 38 -1.69 2.86 -12.28
CA ASP A 38 -0.47 3.67 -12.12
C ASP A 38 -0.78 5.16 -11.91
N ALA A 39 -1.74 5.73 -12.66
CA ALA A 39 -2.20 7.10 -12.46
C ALA A 39 -2.88 7.30 -11.09
N TYR A 40 -3.56 6.27 -10.56
CA TYR A 40 -4.11 6.32 -9.20
C TYR A 40 -2.99 6.36 -8.14
N ARG A 41 -2.02 5.46 -8.23
CA ARG A 41 -0.87 5.39 -7.32
C ARG A 41 -0.08 6.69 -7.31
N LEU A 42 0.24 7.21 -8.49
CA LEU A 42 0.87 8.52 -8.64
C LEU A 42 -0.01 9.61 -8.04
N GLY A 43 -1.31 9.63 -8.32
CA GLY A 43 -2.25 10.59 -7.76
C GLY A 43 -2.23 10.69 -6.22
N GLU A 44 -1.96 9.58 -5.54
CA GLU A 44 -1.84 9.47 -4.08
C GLU A 44 -0.43 9.78 -3.55
N PHE A 45 0.58 9.87 -4.42
CA PHE A 45 1.97 10.13 -4.05
C PHE A 45 2.15 11.33 -3.11
N PRO A 46 1.55 12.53 -3.33
CA PRO A 46 1.81 13.68 -2.48
C PRO A 46 1.37 13.45 -1.04
N ARG A 47 0.26 12.72 -0.84
CA ARG A 47 -0.24 12.33 0.48
C ARG A 47 0.76 11.40 1.17
N TRP A 48 1.21 10.35 0.47
CA TRP A 48 2.16 9.39 1.03
C TRP A 48 3.54 10.00 1.28
N PHE A 49 4.01 10.88 0.40
CA PHE A 49 5.24 11.63 0.60
C PHE A 49 5.14 12.51 1.84
N HIS A 50 4.06 13.28 1.98
CA HIS A 50 3.82 14.13 3.15
C HIS A 50 3.76 13.32 4.45
N LEU A 51 3.07 12.18 4.41
CA LEU A 51 2.98 11.28 5.54
C LEU A 51 4.36 10.75 5.92
N THR A 52 5.18 10.31 4.96
CA THR A 52 6.48 9.67 5.22
C THR A 52 7.42 10.58 6.04
N TRP A 53 7.64 11.81 5.62
CA TRP A 53 8.54 12.71 6.35
C TRP A 53 7.92 13.19 7.68
N SER A 54 6.60 13.38 7.72
CA SER A 54 5.88 13.74 8.95
C SER A 54 6.01 12.66 10.02
N LEU A 55 5.90 11.38 9.65
CA LEU A 55 6.05 10.24 10.59
C LEU A 55 7.48 10.16 11.15
N VAL A 56 8.49 10.39 10.32
CA VAL A 56 9.90 10.41 10.75
C VAL A 56 10.13 11.54 11.76
N LEU A 57 9.67 12.75 11.44
CA LEU A 57 9.76 13.90 12.33
C LEU A 57 9.02 13.66 13.65
N GLN A 58 7.83 13.06 13.59
CA GLN A 58 7.03 12.71 14.77
C GLN A 58 7.79 11.74 15.70
N ILE A 59 8.46 10.71 15.18
CA ILE A 59 9.28 9.80 16.00
C ILE A 59 10.40 10.56 16.71
N PHE A 60 11.16 11.39 16.00
CA PHE A 60 12.26 12.15 16.61
C PHE A 60 11.77 13.11 17.69
N MET A 61 10.67 13.82 17.45
CA MET A 61 10.06 14.71 18.42
C MET A 61 9.55 13.96 19.66
N SER A 62 8.83 12.84 19.46
CA SER A 62 8.34 12.03 20.58
C SER A 62 9.49 11.46 21.41
N ILE A 63 10.59 11.03 20.78
CA ILE A 63 11.78 10.54 21.50
C ILE A 63 12.38 11.67 22.33
N GLY A 64 12.53 12.87 21.75
CA GLY A 64 13.02 14.05 22.46
C GLY A 64 12.17 14.41 23.67
N VAL A 65 10.84 14.36 23.54
CA VAL A 65 9.91 14.59 24.67
C VAL A 65 10.06 13.52 25.74
N LEU A 66 10.18 12.24 25.36
CA LEU A 66 10.32 11.15 26.33
C LEU A 66 11.62 11.30 27.15
N PHE A 67 12.75 11.58 26.50
CA PHE A 67 14.03 11.84 27.19
C PHE A 67 13.98 13.11 28.05
N SER A 68 13.27 14.16 27.62
CA SER A 68 13.12 15.39 28.40
C SER A 68 12.30 15.18 29.69
N VAL A 69 11.33 14.26 29.66
CA VAL A 69 10.45 13.98 30.81
C VAL A 69 11.06 12.97 31.78
N VAL A 70 11.76 11.96 31.26
CA VAL A 70 12.18 10.78 32.05
C VAL A 70 13.70 10.66 32.23
N GLY A 71 14.50 11.34 31.40
CA GLY A 71 15.96 11.28 31.46
C GLY A 71 16.47 9.85 31.26
N VAL A 72 17.40 9.43 32.14
CA VAL A 72 18.05 8.11 32.11
C VAL A 72 17.04 6.96 32.28
N GLY A 73 15.91 7.19 32.95
CA GLY A 73 14.83 6.21 33.09
C GLY A 73 14.20 5.78 31.76
N ALA A 74 14.37 6.56 30.68
CA ALA A 74 13.88 6.20 29.34
C ALA A 74 14.60 4.96 28.79
N ILE A 75 15.83 4.70 29.22
CA ILE A 75 16.62 3.52 28.82
C ILE A 75 15.94 2.23 29.29
N ALA A 76 15.28 2.24 30.45
CA ALA A 76 14.50 1.09 30.93
C ALA A 76 13.33 0.74 30.00
N GLY A 77 12.81 1.72 29.24
CA GLY A 77 11.77 1.53 28.23
C GLY A 77 12.23 0.84 26.96
N ILE A 78 13.53 0.75 26.69
CA ILE A 78 14.08 0.11 25.49
C ILE A 78 13.81 -1.39 25.51
N VAL A 79 13.95 -2.04 26.66
CA VAL A 79 13.75 -3.49 26.81
C VAL A 79 12.33 -3.93 26.39
N PRO A 80 11.24 -3.38 26.96
CA PRO A 80 9.89 -3.77 26.55
C PRO A 80 9.56 -3.34 25.12
N LEU A 81 10.13 -2.23 24.60
CA LEU A 81 9.96 -1.85 23.19
C LEU A 81 10.57 -2.89 22.24
N VAL A 82 11.79 -3.36 22.54
CA VAL A 82 12.47 -4.40 21.76
C VAL A 82 11.69 -5.72 21.82
N ILE A 83 11.23 -6.13 23.01
CA ILE A 83 10.39 -7.33 23.18
C ILE A 83 9.10 -7.23 22.36
N CYS A 84 8.38 -6.10 22.44
CA CYS A 84 7.19 -5.87 21.63
C CYS A 84 7.52 -5.95 20.13
N GLY A 85 8.64 -5.39 19.68
CA GLY A 85 9.10 -5.50 18.30
C GLY A 85 9.32 -6.95 17.85
N PHE A 86 10.02 -7.74 18.65
CA PHE A 86 10.28 -9.16 18.35
C PHE A 86 9.02 -10.02 18.38
N LEU A 87 8.08 -9.77 19.30
CA LEU A 87 6.81 -10.49 19.37
C LEU A 87 5.91 -10.26 18.14
N ASN A 88 6.03 -9.11 17.48
CA ASN A 88 5.26 -8.83 16.26
C ASN A 88 5.72 -9.64 15.04
N MET A 89 7.00 -10.02 14.95
CA MET A 89 7.52 -10.80 13.82
C MET A 89 6.87 -12.19 13.63
N PRO A 90 6.81 -13.08 14.66
CA PRO A 90 6.17 -14.38 14.50
C PRO A 90 4.66 -14.23 14.28
N LEU A 91 4.01 -13.26 14.91
CA LEU A 91 2.59 -12.95 14.68
C LEU A 91 2.35 -12.63 13.19
N ALA A 92 3.15 -11.74 12.61
CA ALA A 92 3.04 -11.38 11.20
C ALA A 92 3.23 -12.60 10.27
N LYS A 93 4.21 -13.48 10.56
CA LYS A 93 4.43 -14.72 9.79
C LYS A 93 3.24 -15.67 9.86
N ILE A 94 2.64 -15.85 11.04
CA ILE A 94 1.45 -16.71 11.21
C ILE A 94 0.25 -16.10 10.46
N MET A 95 0.05 -14.79 10.55
CA MET A 95 -1.01 -14.10 9.79
C MET A 95 -0.85 -14.29 8.28
N GLN A 96 0.39 -14.16 7.77
CA GLN A 96 0.68 -14.39 6.36
C GLN A 96 0.41 -15.83 5.95
N LYS A 97 0.77 -16.81 6.78
CA LYS A 97 0.46 -18.23 6.55
C LYS A 97 -1.05 -18.45 6.45
N TYR A 98 -1.85 -17.91 7.38
CA TYR A 98 -3.31 -18.04 7.32
C TYR A 98 -3.92 -17.35 6.10
N GLN A 99 -3.42 -16.18 5.71
CA GLN A 99 -3.84 -15.51 4.49
C GLN A 99 -3.56 -16.35 3.24
N SER A 100 -2.38 -16.97 3.16
CA SER A 100 -2.01 -17.83 2.05
C SER A 100 -2.90 -19.07 1.96
N GLN A 101 -3.18 -19.73 3.08
CA GLN A 101 -4.09 -20.88 3.12
C GLN A 101 -5.53 -20.49 2.75
N PHE A 102 -5.99 -19.32 3.21
CA PHE A 102 -7.27 -18.78 2.79
C PHE A 102 -7.36 -18.60 1.27
N MET A 103 -6.34 -18.02 0.64
CA MET A 103 -6.32 -17.83 -0.82
C MET A 103 -6.37 -19.17 -1.57
N ILE A 104 -5.64 -20.19 -1.11
CA ILE A 104 -5.66 -21.53 -1.73
C ILE A 104 -7.07 -22.15 -1.66
N SER A 105 -7.70 -22.15 -0.49
CA SER A 105 -9.07 -22.69 -0.34
C SER A 105 -10.12 -21.86 -1.08
N GLN A 106 -9.92 -20.54 -1.18
CA GLN A 106 -10.78 -19.66 -1.94
C GLN A 106 -10.71 -19.96 -3.45
N ASP A 107 -9.50 -20.16 -3.99
CA ASP A 107 -9.30 -20.50 -5.40
C ASP A 107 -9.93 -21.85 -5.75
N GLU A 108 -9.80 -22.85 -4.87
CA GLU A 108 -10.44 -24.15 -5.05
C GLU A 108 -11.97 -24.03 -5.15
N ARG A 109 -12.60 -23.28 -4.22
CA ARG A 109 -14.05 -23.05 -4.24
C ARG A 109 -14.49 -22.29 -5.49
N LEU A 110 -13.76 -21.24 -5.87
CA LEU A 110 -14.09 -20.42 -7.05
C LEU A 110 -13.97 -21.24 -8.33
N ARG A 111 -12.94 -22.09 -8.44
CA ARG A 111 -12.76 -23.01 -9.57
C ARG A 111 -13.91 -24.01 -9.67
N ALA A 112 -14.23 -24.71 -8.57
CA ALA A 112 -15.34 -25.66 -8.55
C ALA A 112 -16.68 -25.00 -8.92
N THR A 113 -16.94 -23.80 -8.38
CA THR A 113 -18.14 -23.01 -8.71
C THR A 113 -18.18 -22.68 -10.21
N SER A 114 -17.05 -22.28 -10.80
CA SER A 114 -16.97 -21.98 -12.24
C SER A 114 -17.22 -23.21 -13.10
N GLU A 115 -16.67 -24.37 -12.75
CA GLU A 115 -16.88 -25.63 -13.48
C GLU A 115 -18.35 -26.08 -13.44
N ILE A 116 -18.99 -25.92 -12.28
CA ILE A 116 -20.43 -26.21 -12.08
C ILE A 116 -21.30 -25.28 -12.92
N LEU A 117 -21.04 -23.97 -12.88
CA LEU A 117 -21.80 -22.99 -13.66
C LEU A 117 -21.67 -23.23 -15.17
N ASN A 118 -20.47 -23.58 -15.65
CA ASN A 118 -20.26 -23.94 -17.05
C ASN A 118 -21.04 -25.21 -17.46
N SER A 119 -21.31 -26.12 -16.52
CA SER A 119 -22.00 -27.39 -16.76
C SER A 119 -23.46 -27.40 -16.30
N MET A 120 -24.05 -26.23 -16.01
CA MET A 120 -25.33 -26.10 -15.30
C MET A 120 -26.49 -26.83 -15.99
N LYS A 121 -26.55 -26.79 -17.32
CA LYS A 121 -27.60 -27.46 -18.10
C LYS A 121 -27.64 -28.97 -17.84
N ILE A 122 -26.48 -29.62 -17.80
CA ILE A 122 -26.38 -31.07 -17.58
C ILE A 122 -26.80 -31.41 -16.15
N ILE A 123 -26.35 -30.61 -15.18
CA ILE A 123 -26.67 -30.80 -13.76
C ILE A 123 -28.18 -30.72 -13.51
N LYS A 124 -28.85 -29.74 -14.12
CA LYS A 124 -30.31 -29.57 -14.07
C LYS A 124 -31.06 -30.75 -14.70
N LEU A 125 -30.61 -31.21 -15.87
CA LEU A 125 -31.22 -32.37 -16.56
C LEU A 125 -31.12 -33.67 -15.77
N GLN A 126 -30.11 -33.80 -14.90
CA GLN A 126 -29.86 -34.97 -14.07
C GLN A 126 -30.35 -34.81 -12.61
N SER A 127 -30.95 -33.67 -12.25
CA SER A 127 -31.31 -33.32 -10.85
C SER A 127 -30.15 -33.47 -9.85
N TRP A 128 -28.91 -33.19 -10.26
CA TRP A 128 -27.72 -33.30 -9.41
C TRP A 128 -27.44 -32.05 -8.56
N GLU A 129 -28.38 -31.11 -8.49
CA GLU A 129 -28.20 -29.80 -7.87
C GLU A 129 -27.78 -29.88 -6.39
N GLU A 130 -28.49 -30.68 -5.59
CA GLU A 130 -28.19 -30.82 -4.16
C GLU A 130 -26.81 -31.46 -3.91
N LYS A 131 -26.37 -32.36 -4.81
CA LYS A 131 -25.05 -32.99 -4.73
C LYS A 131 -23.93 -31.99 -5.00
N PHE A 132 -24.07 -31.14 -6.01
CA PHE A 132 -23.08 -30.10 -6.28
C PHE A 132 -23.14 -28.95 -5.28
N LYS A 133 -24.31 -28.63 -4.74
CA LYS A 133 -24.47 -27.66 -3.66
C LYS A 133 -23.72 -28.09 -2.41
N SER A 134 -23.95 -29.32 -1.94
CA SER A 134 -23.23 -29.87 -0.78
C SER A 134 -21.71 -29.92 -0.99
N LEU A 135 -21.23 -30.17 -2.22
CA LEU A 135 -19.81 -30.06 -2.56
C LEU A 135 -19.30 -28.62 -2.33
N ILE A 136 -20.00 -27.60 -2.86
CA ILE A 136 -19.61 -26.18 -2.67
C ILE A 136 -19.65 -25.79 -1.18
N GLU A 137 -20.67 -26.23 -0.43
CA GLU A 137 -20.79 -25.97 1.01
C GLU A 137 -19.61 -26.58 1.79
N SER A 138 -19.19 -27.80 1.45
CA SER A 138 -18.03 -28.43 2.09
C SER A 138 -16.71 -27.66 1.83
N LEU A 139 -16.54 -27.13 0.62
CA LEU A 139 -15.40 -26.26 0.28
C LEU A 139 -15.48 -24.93 1.04
N ARG A 140 -16.69 -24.37 1.19
CA ARG A 140 -16.93 -23.14 1.94
C ARG A 140 -16.60 -23.31 3.42
N ASP A 141 -16.97 -24.43 4.03
CA ASP A 141 -16.64 -24.73 5.42
C ASP A 141 -15.13 -24.87 5.65
N ASN A 142 -14.41 -25.43 4.68
CA ASN A 142 -12.95 -25.46 4.71
C ASN A 142 -12.34 -24.07 4.52
N GLU A 143 -12.87 -23.26 3.59
CA GLU A 143 -12.45 -21.87 3.38
C GLU A 143 -12.59 -21.04 4.65
N LEU A 144 -13.72 -21.12 5.35
CA LEU A 144 -14.07 -20.27 6.50
C LEU A 144 -13.20 -20.51 7.75
N LYS A 145 -12.54 -21.66 7.87
CA LYS A 145 -11.63 -21.97 8.99
C LYS A 145 -10.42 -21.02 9.02
N TRP A 146 -9.89 -20.66 7.86
CA TRP A 146 -8.70 -19.80 7.75
C TRP A 146 -8.92 -18.33 8.12
N PRO A 147 -9.92 -17.62 7.56
CA PRO A 147 -10.19 -16.24 7.92
C PRO A 147 -10.65 -16.15 9.38
N SER A 148 -11.38 -17.15 9.91
CA SER A 148 -11.73 -17.20 11.33
C SER A 148 -10.48 -17.17 12.22
N LYS A 149 -9.53 -18.09 12.01
CA LYS A 149 -8.24 -18.11 12.72
C LYS A 149 -7.46 -16.81 12.57
N GLN A 150 -7.46 -16.22 11.38
CA GLN A 150 -6.80 -14.94 11.12
C GLN A 150 -7.46 -13.79 11.90
N GLN A 151 -8.80 -13.75 11.99
CA GLN A 151 -9.53 -12.73 12.74
C GLN A 151 -9.30 -12.86 14.24
N PHE A 152 -9.27 -14.09 14.78
CA PHE A 152 -8.88 -14.30 16.18
C PHE A 152 -7.47 -13.76 16.44
N LEU A 153 -6.50 -14.08 15.59
CA LEU A 153 -5.13 -13.60 15.74
C LEU A 153 -5.04 -12.06 15.63
N ARG A 154 -5.81 -11.44 14.73
CA ARG A 154 -5.95 -9.98 14.61
C ARG A 154 -6.52 -9.36 15.89
N ALA A 155 -7.55 -9.98 16.46
CA ALA A 155 -8.17 -9.51 17.70
C ALA A 155 -7.16 -9.54 18.86
N TYR A 156 -6.44 -10.67 19.03
CA TYR A 156 -5.35 -10.75 20.01
C TYR A 156 -4.28 -9.68 19.78
N GLY A 157 -3.80 -9.52 18.55
CA GLY A 157 -2.81 -8.49 18.21
C GLY A 157 -3.30 -7.08 18.51
N THR A 158 -4.58 -6.80 18.28
CA THR A 158 -5.22 -5.50 18.60
C THR A 158 -5.25 -5.27 20.10
N VAL A 159 -5.66 -6.27 20.90
CA VAL A 159 -5.64 -6.17 22.36
C VAL A 159 -4.22 -5.92 22.88
N PHE A 160 -3.23 -6.67 22.40
CA PHE A 160 -1.84 -6.46 22.76
C PHE A 160 -1.34 -5.05 22.39
N TYR A 161 -1.74 -4.53 21.22
CA TYR A 161 -1.41 -3.18 20.79
C TYR A 161 -1.96 -2.10 21.73
N TRP A 162 -3.23 -2.22 22.15
CA TRP A 162 -3.86 -1.26 23.07
C TRP A 162 -3.27 -1.30 24.49
N ILE A 163 -2.87 -2.49 24.96
CA ILE A 163 -2.29 -2.69 26.29
C ILE A 163 -0.80 -2.33 26.33
N SER A 164 -0.07 -2.45 25.21
CA SER A 164 1.39 -2.25 25.14
C SER A 164 1.87 -0.93 25.76
N PRO A 165 1.28 0.25 25.48
CA PRO A 165 1.72 1.50 26.11
C PRO A 165 1.60 1.50 27.63
N LEU A 166 0.62 0.77 28.20
CA LEU A 166 0.46 0.65 29.64
C LEU A 166 1.59 -0.19 30.24
N ILE A 167 1.88 -1.35 29.65
CA ILE A 167 2.97 -2.24 30.10
C ILE A 167 4.31 -1.50 30.02
N VAL A 168 4.60 -0.86 28.88
CA VAL A 168 5.85 -0.12 28.67
C VAL A 168 5.95 1.04 29.66
N SER A 169 4.88 1.80 29.89
CA SER A 169 4.88 2.91 30.85
C SER A 169 5.14 2.43 32.28
N SER A 170 4.56 1.31 32.71
CA SER A 170 4.79 0.74 34.04
C SER A 170 6.27 0.37 34.25
N VAL A 171 6.93 -0.21 33.24
CA VAL A 171 8.36 -0.54 33.30
C VAL A 171 9.21 0.73 33.33
N VAL A 172 8.86 1.75 32.54
CA VAL A 172 9.55 3.05 32.56
C VAL A 172 9.42 3.71 33.93
N PHE A 173 8.23 3.74 34.53
CA PHE A 173 8.03 4.31 35.86
C PHE A 173 8.79 3.54 36.95
N LEU A 174 8.84 2.21 36.87
CA LEU A 174 9.67 1.41 37.77
C LEU A 174 11.15 1.80 37.63
N GLY A 175 11.64 1.98 36.40
CA GLY A 175 12.98 2.51 36.14
C GLY A 175 13.20 3.90 36.73
N CYS A 176 12.24 4.82 36.60
CA CYS A 176 12.33 6.16 37.20
C CYS A 176 12.53 6.12 38.72
N VAL A 177 11.79 5.23 39.41
CA VAL A 177 11.90 5.07 40.87
C VAL A 177 13.26 4.50 41.25
N LEU A 178 13.73 3.48 40.53
CA LEU A 178 15.01 2.82 40.83
C LEU A 178 16.22 3.71 40.58
N PHE A 179 16.19 4.51 39.50
CA PHE A 179 17.31 5.38 39.12
C PHE A 179 17.18 6.81 39.65
N GLY A 180 16.10 7.13 40.39
CA GLY A 180 15.84 8.49 40.89
C GLY A 180 15.80 9.56 39.80
N SER A 181 15.48 9.19 38.56
CA SER A 181 15.73 10.04 37.37
C SER A 181 14.72 11.16 37.16
N ALA A 182 13.49 11.04 37.66
CA ALA A 182 12.43 12.04 37.46
C ALA A 182 11.39 12.03 38.59
N PRO A 183 10.82 13.20 38.94
CA PRO A 183 9.72 13.28 39.90
C PRO A 183 8.43 12.69 39.32
N MET A 184 7.78 11.79 40.06
CA MET A 184 6.46 11.24 39.74
C MET A 184 5.35 12.24 40.05
N ASN A 185 5.34 13.34 39.30
CA ASN A 185 4.20 14.26 39.28
C ASN A 185 3.13 13.79 38.28
N ALA A 186 1.92 14.32 38.41
CA ALA A 186 0.82 14.00 37.49
C ALA A 186 1.18 14.29 36.02
N GLY A 187 1.96 15.36 35.76
CA GLY A 187 2.43 15.70 34.43
C GLY A 187 3.26 14.58 33.77
N THR A 188 4.20 14.00 34.51
CA THR A 188 5.05 12.87 34.06
C THR A 188 4.22 11.62 33.83
N ILE A 189 3.31 11.31 34.76
CA ILE A 189 2.48 10.11 34.71
C ILE A 189 1.54 10.11 33.48
N PHE A 190 1.00 11.26 33.09
CA PHE A 190 0.18 11.37 31.88
C PHE A 190 1.02 11.52 30.59
N LYS A 191 2.15 12.24 30.63
CA LYS A 191 2.97 12.49 29.45
C LYS A 191 3.64 11.23 28.91
N VAL A 192 4.17 10.35 29.77
CA VAL A 192 4.88 9.13 29.34
C VAL A 192 4.02 8.19 28.48
N PRO A 193 2.85 7.69 28.93
CA PRO A 193 1.99 6.82 28.13
C PRO A 193 1.46 7.52 26.87
N THR A 194 1.18 8.82 26.94
CA THR A 194 0.74 9.62 25.79
C THR A 194 1.84 9.71 24.73
N THR A 195 3.07 9.98 25.15
CA THR A 195 4.22 10.07 24.24
C THR A 195 4.53 8.71 23.63
N LEU A 196 4.49 7.62 24.41
CA LEU A 196 4.66 6.25 23.89
C LEU A 196 3.58 5.87 22.87
N ARG A 197 2.30 6.21 23.12
CA ARG A 197 1.21 6.01 22.14
C ARG A 197 1.46 6.78 20.84
N SER A 198 1.94 8.03 20.93
CA SER A 198 2.24 8.84 19.75
C SER A 198 3.34 8.26 18.84
N MET A 199 4.23 7.42 19.39
CA MET A 199 5.27 6.72 18.61
C MET A 199 4.74 5.45 17.92
N ALA A 200 3.72 4.80 18.49
CA ALA A 200 3.27 3.49 18.04
C ALA A 200 2.66 3.52 16.63
N GLU A 201 1.94 4.60 16.27
CA GLU A 201 1.37 4.77 14.93
C GLU A 201 2.45 4.96 13.85
N PRO A 202 3.42 5.89 13.98
CA PRO A 202 4.54 6.01 13.05
C PRO A 202 5.31 4.71 12.81
N VAL A 203 5.65 3.98 13.89
CA VAL A 203 6.37 2.71 13.78
C VAL A 203 5.57 1.69 12.94
N ARG A 204 4.24 1.69 13.05
CA ARG A 204 3.35 0.82 12.28
C ARG A 204 3.24 1.24 10.82
N MET A 205 3.18 2.54 10.53
CA MET A 205 2.91 3.07 9.19
C MET A 205 4.14 3.21 8.30
N ILE A 206 5.35 3.30 8.86
CA ILE A 206 6.59 3.45 8.09
C ILE A 206 6.79 2.32 7.05
N PRO A 207 6.62 1.02 7.39
CA PRO A 207 6.77 -0.06 6.41
C PRO A 207 5.78 0.05 5.24
N ASP A 208 4.54 0.45 5.52
CA ASP A 208 3.50 0.67 4.51
C ASP A 208 3.88 1.85 3.61
N ALA A 209 4.33 2.96 4.21
CA ALA A 209 4.76 4.15 3.48
C ALA A 209 5.92 3.84 2.54
N ILE A 210 6.94 3.12 2.99
CA ILE A 210 8.08 2.68 2.16
C ILE A 210 7.59 1.81 1.01
N SER A 211 6.74 0.82 1.29
CA SER A 211 6.19 -0.09 0.28
C SER A 211 5.43 0.67 -0.81
N ILE A 212 4.64 1.67 -0.43
CA ILE A 212 3.88 2.48 -1.37
C ILE A 212 4.77 3.42 -2.17
N LEU A 213 5.80 4.01 -1.57
CA LEU A 213 6.78 4.83 -2.31
C LEU A 213 7.51 4.02 -3.37
N ILE A 214 7.89 2.77 -3.06
CA ILE A 214 8.49 1.84 -4.04
C ILE A 214 7.50 1.59 -5.19
N GLN A 215 6.23 1.31 -4.89
CA GLN A 215 5.20 1.10 -5.92
C GLN A 215 4.96 2.34 -6.78
N VAL A 216 4.97 3.54 -6.18
CA VAL A 216 4.85 4.80 -6.91
C VAL A 216 6.04 4.99 -7.86
N LYS A 217 7.27 4.72 -7.40
CA LYS A 217 8.46 4.81 -8.26
C LYS A 217 8.34 3.92 -9.50
N VAL A 218 7.98 2.66 -9.30
CA VAL A 218 7.80 1.72 -10.44
C VAL A 218 6.68 2.18 -11.38
N SER A 219 5.59 2.74 -10.84
CA SER A 219 4.47 3.29 -11.63
C SER A 219 4.87 4.55 -12.41
N PHE A 220 5.71 5.39 -11.80
CA PHE A 220 6.31 6.57 -12.44
C PHE A 220 7.19 6.19 -13.62
N ASP A 221 8.09 5.21 -13.43
CA ASP A 221 8.99 4.76 -14.48
C ASP A 221 8.21 4.22 -15.68
N ARG A 222 7.15 3.42 -15.45
CA ARG A 222 6.28 2.91 -16.52
C ARG A 222 5.57 4.02 -17.31
N ILE A 223 4.93 4.96 -16.62
CA ILE A 223 4.22 6.07 -17.28
C ILE A 223 5.21 7.00 -18.00
N SER A 224 6.38 7.24 -17.42
CA SER A 224 7.44 8.05 -18.04
C SER A 224 7.90 7.45 -19.36
N ILE A 225 8.21 6.14 -19.38
CA ILE A 225 8.58 5.42 -20.61
C ILE A 225 7.47 5.55 -21.67
N PHE A 226 6.21 5.34 -21.29
CA PHE A 226 5.08 5.45 -22.22
C PHE A 226 4.89 6.87 -22.78
N LEU A 227 4.99 7.89 -21.93
CA LEU A 227 4.83 9.30 -22.33
C LEU A 227 5.98 9.79 -23.20
N LEU A 228 7.17 9.19 -23.08
CA LEU A 228 8.35 9.53 -23.88
C LEU A 228 8.46 8.73 -25.19
N ASP A 229 7.57 7.75 -25.42
CA ASP A 229 7.65 6.87 -26.60
C ASP A 229 7.29 7.61 -27.92
N ASP A 230 7.74 7.06 -29.05
CA ASP A 230 7.66 7.68 -30.37
C ASP A 230 6.21 7.96 -30.80
N GLU A 231 5.95 9.22 -31.15
CA GLU A 231 4.66 9.67 -31.71
C GLU A 231 4.62 9.54 -33.23
N LEU A 232 3.42 9.50 -33.80
CA LEU A 232 3.19 9.62 -35.23
C LEU A 232 3.81 10.92 -35.72
N ARG A 233 4.65 10.84 -36.76
CA ARG A 233 5.27 12.01 -37.37
C ARG A 233 4.18 12.95 -37.88
N ASN A 234 4.00 14.09 -37.23
CA ASN A 234 3.06 15.13 -37.66
C ASN A 234 3.56 15.72 -39.00
N LYS A 235 3.07 15.17 -40.12
CA LYS A 235 3.35 15.70 -41.47
C LYS A 235 2.92 17.17 -41.60
N GLU A 236 1.94 17.63 -40.82
CA GLU A 236 1.48 19.02 -40.80
C GLU A 236 2.54 20.03 -40.31
N GLY A 237 3.45 19.62 -39.42
CA GLY A 237 4.54 20.48 -38.94
C GLY A 237 5.69 20.60 -39.94
N GLU A 238 5.97 19.52 -40.67
CA GLU A 238 7.01 19.49 -41.70
C GLU A 238 6.57 20.22 -42.98
N GLU A 239 5.29 20.14 -43.37
CA GLU A 239 4.74 20.90 -44.51
C GLU A 239 4.66 22.40 -44.24
N LYS A 240 4.26 22.83 -43.03
CA LYS A 240 4.35 24.26 -42.65
C LYS A 240 5.80 24.77 -42.68
N ARG A 241 6.77 23.96 -42.25
CA ARG A 241 8.20 24.34 -42.28
C ARG A 241 8.73 24.41 -43.72
N LYS A 242 8.32 23.48 -44.60
CA LYS A 242 8.68 23.49 -46.04
C LYS A 242 8.02 24.64 -46.79
N ASN A 243 6.74 24.96 -46.52
CA ASN A 243 6.04 26.07 -47.15
C ASN A 243 6.59 27.44 -46.71
N ILE A 244 7.00 27.58 -45.44
CA ILE A 244 7.66 28.80 -44.95
C ILE A 244 9.06 28.96 -45.58
N PHE A 245 9.79 27.87 -45.83
CA PHE A 245 11.09 27.93 -46.49
C PHE A 245 10.97 28.18 -48.00
N SER A 246 10.02 27.55 -48.68
CA SER A 246 9.75 27.75 -50.11
C SER A 246 9.19 29.15 -50.41
N GLY A 247 8.30 29.67 -49.55
CA GLY A 247 7.82 31.06 -49.63
C GLY A 247 8.90 32.11 -49.37
N ARG A 248 9.95 31.79 -48.61
CA ARG A 248 11.10 32.70 -48.39
C ARG A 248 12.11 32.72 -49.53
N VAL A 249 12.15 31.67 -50.36
CA VAL A 249 13.03 31.60 -51.54
C VAL A 249 12.43 32.37 -52.73
N LEU A 250 11.10 32.37 -52.88
CA LEU A 250 10.41 33.11 -53.95
C LEU A 250 10.43 34.64 -53.75
N VAL A 251 10.52 35.14 -52.51
CA VAL A 251 10.61 36.59 -52.23
C VAL A 251 12.03 37.15 -52.41
N LYS A 252 13.04 36.30 -52.64
CA LYS A 252 14.43 36.71 -52.90
C LYS A 252 14.82 36.73 -54.37
N SER A 253 13.88 36.50 -55.30
CA SER A 253 14.16 36.38 -56.74
C SER A 253 13.31 37.29 -57.64
N ILE A 254 12.70 38.34 -57.08
CA ILE A 254 12.09 39.49 -57.78
C ILE A 254 12.72 40.74 -57.19
#